data_AF-A0A7W1I6N3-F1
#
_entry.id   AF-A0A7W1I6N3-F1
#
_cell.length_a   1.000
_cell.length_b   1.000
_cell.length_c   1.000
_cell.angle_alpha   90.00
_cell.angle_beta   90.00
_cell.angle_gamma   90.00
#
_symmetry.space_group_name_H-M   'P 1'
#
loop_
_entity.id
_entity.type
_entity.pdbx_description
1 polymer ?
#
loop_
_entity_poly.entity_id
_entity_poly.type
_entity_poly.pdbx_seq_one_letter_code
_entity_poly.pdbx_strand_id
1 'polypeptide(L)'
;MVERQRGPGRRVPLIALLSADGISAIGNELTALAVPWLVLETTGSAARAGLVVAVGTAAGPLGGLFGGAIVDRLGHRQASTIADPTLAAVNVLPPLVLWLAPPLRDLKKIDPRQSA
;
A
#
# COMPACT_ATOMS: atom_id res chain seq x y z
N MET A 1 22.78 -23.39 27.41
CA MET A 1 23.70 -22.24 27.34
C MET A 1 23.07 -21.24 26.35
N VAL A 2 22.30 -20.26 26.86
CA VAL A 2 21.55 -19.31 26.02
C VAL A 2 22.44 -18.09 25.80
N GLU A 3 22.92 -17.94 24.57
CA GLU A 3 23.69 -16.78 24.10
C GLU A 3 22.84 -15.51 24.32
N ARG A 4 23.18 -14.70 25.33
CA ARG A 4 22.57 -13.36 25.46
C ARG A 4 23.11 -12.50 24.33
N GLN A 5 22.36 -12.41 23.24
CA GLN A 5 22.60 -11.40 22.22
C GLN A 5 22.62 -10.02 22.89
N ARG A 6 23.79 -9.38 22.92
CA ARG A 6 23.93 -7.99 23.35
C ARG A 6 23.20 -7.14 22.30
N GLY A 7 21.97 -6.75 22.62
CA GLY A 7 21.15 -5.92 21.74
C GLY A 7 21.91 -4.64 21.37
N PRO A 8 21.78 -4.16 20.12
CA PRO A 8 22.46 -2.96 19.68
C PRO A 8 22.08 -1.78 20.59
N GLY A 9 23.03 -0.87 20.84
CA GLY A 9 22.89 0.19 21.84
C GLY A 9 21.53 0.88 21.77
N ARG A 10 20.92 1.20 22.92
CA ARG A 10 19.50 1.58 23.14
C ARG A 10 18.86 2.56 22.13
N ARG A 11 19.67 3.27 21.33
CA ARG A 11 19.24 4.20 20.26
C ARG A 11 19.13 3.55 18.88
N VAL A 12 19.93 2.53 18.57
CA VAL A 12 19.95 1.88 17.26
C VAL A 12 18.59 1.28 16.87
N PRO A 13 17.86 0.57 17.76
CA PRO A 13 16.52 0.07 17.43
C PRO A 13 15.53 1.20 17.15
N LEU A 14 15.61 2.30 17.90
CA LEU A 14 14.73 3.47 17.73
C LEU A 14 15.00 4.20 16.41
N ILE A 15 16.27 4.41 16.07
CA ILE A 15 16.66 5.05 14.81
C ILE A 15 16.23 4.19 13.63
N ALA A 16 16.45 2.87 13.70
CA ALA A 16 16.01 1.95 12.66
C ALA A 16 14.48 1.99 12.48
N LEU A 17 13.73 1.97 13.58
CA LEU A 17 12.27 2.05 13.55
C LEU A 17 11.77 3.37 12.95
N LEU A 18 12.28 4.52 13.43
CA LEU A 18 11.88 5.83 12.91
C LEU A 18 12.24 6.00 11.43
N SER A 19 13.40 5.49 11.02
CA SER A 19 13.82 5.58 9.62
C SER A 19 12.92 4.73 8.73
N ALA A 20 12.60 3.50 9.15
CA ALA A 20 11.68 2.62 8.44
C ALA A 20 10.28 3.22 8.35
N ASP A 21 9.78 3.79 9.46
CA ASP A 21 8.48 4.47 9.50
C ASP A 21 8.44 5.68 8.57
N GLY A 22 9.47 6.52 8.58
CA GLY A 22 9.58 7.67 7.68
C GLY A 22 9.60 7.26 6.20
N ILE A 23 10.38 6.23 5.84
CA ILE A 23 10.41 5.70 4.48
C ILE A 23 9.03 5.13 4.09
N SER A 24 8.39 4.40 5.00
CA SER A 24 7.07 3.82 4.79
C SER A 24 6.01 4.90 4.59
N ALA A 25 6.02 5.97 5.38
CA ALA A 25 5.10 7.08 5.27
C ALA A 25 5.24 7.79 3.92
N ILE A 26 6.47 8.01 3.45
CA ILE A 26 6.73 8.57 2.12
C ILE A 26 6.16 7.64 1.04
N GLY A 27 6.41 6.33 1.14
CA GLY A 27 5.86 5.35 0.20
C GLY A 27 4.33 5.35 0.15
N ASN A 28 3.68 5.53 1.31
CA ASN A 28 2.22 5.61 1.41
C ASN A 28 1.67 6.83 0.68
N GLU A 29 2.26 8.02 0.88
CA GLU A 29 1.85 9.25 0.20
C GLU A 29 2.09 9.19 -1.31
N LEU A 30 3.23 8.63 -1.74
CA LEU A 30 3.49 8.40 -3.16
C LEU A 30 2.44 7.47 -3.77
N THR A 31 2.03 6.43 -3.07
CA THR A 31 1.00 5.48 -3.53
C THR A 31 -0.38 6.16 -3.61
N ALA A 32 -0.72 7.00 -2.62
CA ALA A 32 -1.97 7.74 -2.59
C ALA A 32 -2.16 8.66 -3.81
N LEU A 33 -1.06 9.17 -4.38
CA LEU A 33 -1.07 9.95 -5.62
C LEU A 33 -0.96 9.08 -6.88
N ALA A 34 -0.09 8.07 -6.86
CA ALA A 34 0.21 7.24 -8.02
C ALA A 34 -0.99 6.39 -8.46
N VAL A 35 -1.76 5.83 -7.53
CA VAL A 35 -2.88 4.93 -7.87
C VAL A 35 -4.01 5.67 -8.60
N PRO A 36 -4.53 6.82 -8.12
CA PRO A 36 -5.55 7.58 -8.85
C PRO A 36 -5.04 8.12 -10.18
N TRP A 37 -3.77 8.54 -10.25
CA TRP A 37 -3.16 8.98 -11.51
C TRP A 37 -3.11 7.83 -12.52
N LEU A 38 -2.69 6.64 -12.09
CA LEU A 38 -2.69 5.45 -12.95
C LEU A 38 -4.09 5.10 -13.45
N VAL A 39 -5.12 5.21 -12.60
CA VAL A 39 -6.52 5.01 -13.01
C VAL A 39 -6.94 6.08 -14.02
N LEU A 40 -6.53 7.33 -13.82
CA LEU A 40 -6.82 8.41 -14.76
C LEU A 40 -6.16 8.18 -16.12
N GLU A 41 -4.89 7.78 -16.15
CA GLU A 41 -4.13 7.50 -17.37
C GLU A 41 -4.70 6.30 -18.14
N THR A 42 -5.08 5.24 -17.41
CA THR A 42 -5.58 4.00 -18.03
C THR A 42 -7.06 4.09 -18.45
N THR A 43 -7.89 4.85 -17.73
CA THR A 43 -9.34 4.91 -18.00
C THR A 43 -9.82 6.22 -18.62
N GLY A 44 -9.01 7.29 -18.59
CA GLY A 44 -9.40 8.63 -19.00
C GLY A 44 -10.47 9.30 -18.13
N SER A 45 -10.90 8.66 -17.02
CA SER A 45 -12.07 9.09 -16.24
C SER A 45 -11.70 9.64 -14.87
N ALA A 46 -11.86 10.95 -14.70
CA ALA A 46 -11.67 11.64 -13.42
C ALA A 46 -12.63 11.15 -12.32
N ALA A 47 -13.86 10.76 -12.68
CA ALA A 47 -14.83 10.22 -11.72
C ALA A 47 -14.36 8.90 -11.11
N ARG A 48 -13.75 8.02 -11.91
CA ARG A 48 -13.19 6.74 -11.42
C ARG A 48 -11.98 6.96 -10.52
N ALA A 49 -11.08 7.87 -10.89
CA ALA A 49 -9.95 8.25 -10.05
C ALA A 49 -10.42 8.84 -8.70
N GLY A 50 -11.42 9.72 -8.72
CA GLY A 50 -12.02 10.29 -7.51
C GLY A 50 -12.68 9.25 -6.60
N LEU A 51 -13.37 8.26 -7.17
CA LEU A 51 -13.94 7.15 -6.40
C LEU A 51 -12.87 6.32 -5.69
N VAL A 52 -11.74 6.05 -6.35
CA VAL A 52 -10.62 5.32 -5.74
C VAL A 52 -10.05 6.09 -4.54
N VAL A 53 -9.87 7.40 -4.68
CA VAL A 53 -9.45 8.26 -3.55
C VAL A 53 -10.47 8.22 -2.43
N ALA A 54 -11.77 8.37 -2.73
CA ALA A 54 -12.82 8.39 -1.72
C ALA A 54 -12.85 7.08 -0.91
N VAL A 55 -12.80 5.93 -1.59
CA VAL A 55 -12.79 4.61 -0.94
C VAL A 55 -11.51 4.42 -0.12
N GLY A 56 -10.34 4.76 -0.68
CA GLY A 56 -9.06 4.64 0.01
C GLY A 56 -8.98 5.48 1.28
N THR A 57 -9.46 6.73 1.22
CA THR A 57 -9.44 7.66 2.36
C THR A 57 -10.42 7.23 3.45
N ALA A 58 -11.60 6.72 3.06
CA ALA A 58 -12.60 6.23 4.01
C ALA A 58 -12.15 4.96 4.75
N ALA A 59 -11.30 4.13 4.13
CA ALA A 59 -10.84 2.88 4.73
C ALA A 59 -10.08 3.10 6.06
N GLY A 60 -9.29 4.17 6.19
CA GLY A 60 -8.52 4.46 7.40
C GLY A 60 -9.40 4.69 8.65
N PRO A 61 -10.31 5.69 8.64
CA PRO A 61 -11.23 5.94 9.74
C PRO A 61 -12.14 4.75 10.07
N LEU A 62 -12.65 4.07 9.04
CA LEU A 62 -13.46 2.86 9.23
C LEU A 62 -12.65 1.76 9.91
N GLY A 63 -11.42 1.51 9.43
CA GLY A 63 -10.49 0.57 10.01
C GLY A 63 -10.13 0.91 11.46
N GLY A 64 -9.92 2.18 11.79
CA GLY A 64 -9.67 2.63 13.16
C GLY A 64 -10.86 2.42 14.09
N LEU A 65 -12.07 2.75 13.64
CA LEU A 65 -13.29 2.63 14.42
C LEU A 65 -13.60 1.16 14.78
N PHE A 66 -13.51 0.26 13.80
CA PHE A 66 -13.80 -1.16 14.01
C PHE A 66 -12.59 -1.93 14.55
N GLY A 67 -11.39 -1.54 14.14
CA GLY A 67 -10.14 -2.20 14.49
C GLY A 67 -9.87 -2.18 15.99
N GLY A 68 -10.08 -1.05 16.67
CA GLY A 68 -9.93 -0.94 18.12
C GLY A 68 -10.80 -1.97 18.86
N ALA A 69 -12.11 -1.98 18.58
CA ALA A 69 -13.04 -2.91 19.21
C ALA A 69 -12.76 -4.39 18.89
N ILE A 70 -12.26 -4.69 17.68
CA ILE A 70 -11.88 -6.04 17.26
C ILE A 70 -10.60 -6.49 18.00
N VAL A 71 -9.58 -5.63 18.05
CA VAL A 71 -8.31 -5.91 18.74
C VAL A 71 -8.53 -6.08 20.25
N ASP A 72 -9.38 -5.25 20.84
CA ASP A 72 -9.72 -5.30 22.27
C ASP A 72 -10.40 -6.64 22.65
N ARG A 73 -11.15 -7.25 21.71
CA ARG A 73 -11.83 -8.54 21.92
C ARG A 73 -10.96 -9.77 21.65
N LEU A 74 -10.10 -9.72 20.64
CA LEU A 74 -9.23 -10.83 20.24
C LEU A 74 -7.92 -10.90 21.04
N GLY A 75 -7.52 -9.79 21.65
CA GLY A 75 -6.24 -9.65 22.33
C GLY A 75 -5.08 -9.39 21.35
N HIS A 76 -4.13 -8.56 21.79
CA HIS A 76 -3.07 -7.99 20.95
C HIS A 76 -2.22 -9.03 20.20
N ARG A 77 -1.96 -10.20 20.81
CA ARG A 77 -1.17 -11.28 20.19
C ARG A 77 -1.89 -11.96 19.03
N GLN A 78 -3.18 -12.29 19.19
CA GLN A 78 -3.92 -12.98 18.13
C GLN A 78 -4.24 -12.03 16.98
N ALA A 79 -4.57 -10.77 17.29
CA ALA A 79 -4.80 -9.75 16.28
C ALA A 79 -3.56 -9.54 15.38
N SER A 80 -2.36 -9.47 15.95
CA SER A 80 -1.12 -9.31 15.16
C SER A 80 -0.87 -10.49 14.21
N THR A 81 -1.00 -11.72 14.69
CA THR A 81 -0.75 -12.92 13.85
C THR A 81 -1.73 -13.04 12.68
N ILE A 82 -2.97 -12.55 12.84
CA ILE A 82 -3.99 -12.58 11.79
C ILE A 82 -3.84 -11.39 10.82
N ALA A 83 -3.37 -10.25 11.32
CA ALA A 83 -3.20 -9.04 10.53
C ALA A 83 -2.13 -9.20 9.43
N ASP A 84 -0.98 -9.79 9.75
CA ASP A 84 0.14 -9.94 8.82
C ASP A 84 -0.24 -10.68 7.50
N PRO A 85 -0.85 -11.89 7.53
CA PRO A 85 -1.26 -12.57 6.30
C PRO A 85 -2.41 -11.86 5.59
N THR A 86 -3.30 -11.20 6.33
CA THR A 86 -4.43 -10.46 5.75
C THR A 86 -3.95 -9.26 4.97
N LEU A 87 -3.01 -8.49 5.53
CA LEU A 87 -2.39 -7.34 4.88
C LEU A 87 -1.55 -7.77 3.66
N ALA A 88 -0.82 -8.88 3.77
CA ALA A 88 -0.09 -9.44 2.63
C ALA A 88 -1.04 -9.80 1.48
N ALA A 89 -2.18 -10.45 1.77
CA ALA A 89 -3.17 -10.80 0.75
C ALA A 89 -3.80 -9.56 0.09
N VAL A 90 -4.13 -8.53 0.89
CA VAL A 90 -4.73 -7.30 0.38
C VAL A 90 -3.77 -6.53 -0.52
N ASN A 91 -2.49 -6.42 -0.14
CA ASN A 91 -1.49 -5.65 -0.91
C ASN A 91 -1.03 -6.33 -2.20
N VAL A 92 -1.18 -7.65 -2.34
CA VAL A 92 -0.90 -8.38 -3.58
C VAL A 92 -1.99 -8.14 -4.64
N LEU A 93 -3.20 -7.79 -4.23
CA LEU A 93 -4.34 -7.68 -5.12
C LEU A 93 -4.23 -6.53 -6.15
N PRO A 94 -3.84 -5.28 -5.79
CA PRO A 94 -3.69 -4.19 -6.76
C PRO A 94 -2.68 -4.48 -7.89
N PRO A 95 -1.44 -4.93 -7.63
CA PRO A 95 -0.52 -5.27 -8.72
C PRO A 95 -1.00 -6.46 -9.54
N LEU A 96 -1.71 -7.43 -8.94
CA LEU A 96 -2.29 -8.57 -9.67
C LEU A 96 -3.38 -8.12 -10.65
N VAL A 97 -4.28 -7.22 -10.22
CA VAL A 97 -5.33 -6.64 -11.07
C VAL A 97 -4.72 -5.79 -12.19
N LEU A 98 -3.67 -5.03 -11.88
CA LEU A 98 -2.94 -4.24 -12.88
C LEU A 98 -2.24 -5.14 -13.90
N TRP A 99 -1.70 -6.29 -13.47
CA TRP A 99 -1.05 -7.25 -14.36
C TRP A 99 -2.05 -8.01 -15.25
N LEU A 100 -3.27 -8.26 -14.76
CA LEU A 100 -4.33 -8.93 -15.51
C LEU A 100 -5.06 -8.02 -16.51
N ALA A 101 -4.92 -6.70 -16.37
CA ALA A 101 -5.41 -5.72 -17.33
C ALA A 101 -4.29 -5.33 -18.33
N PRO A 102 -4.11 -6.01 -19.47
CA PRO A 102 -3.15 -5.55 -20.47
C PRO A 102 -3.70 -4.30 -21.19
N PRO A 103 -2.95 -3.18 -21.14
CA PRO A 103 -2.66 -2.48 -22.39
C PRO A 103 -1.23 -1.90 -22.40
N LEU A 104 -0.21 -2.76 -22.32
CA LEU A 104 1.18 -2.36 -22.62
C LEU A 104 1.61 -2.74 -24.05
N ARG A 105 0.70 -3.28 -24.87
CA ARG A 105 1.01 -3.72 -26.26
C ARG A 105 0.82 -2.63 -27.32
N ASP A 106 0.15 -1.51 -27.01
CA ASP A 106 -0.14 -0.47 -28.01
C ASP A 106 0.86 0.69 -28.03
N LEU A 107 1.77 0.80 -27.06
CA LEU A 107 2.85 1.81 -27.08
C LEU A 107 3.92 1.55 -28.15
N LYS A 108 3.87 0.40 -28.84
CA LYS A 108 4.73 0.10 -29.99
C LYS A 108 4.15 0.58 -31.34
N LYS A 109 2.93 1.14 -31.36
CA LYS A 109 2.26 1.60 -32.60
C LYS A 109 2.41 3.09 -32.91
N ILE A 110 3.18 3.84 -32.14
CA ILE A 110 3.51 5.22 -32.49
C ILE A 110 4.62 5.19 -33.55
N ASP A 111 4.22 4.95 -34.80
CA ASP A 111 5.06 5.04 -35.99
C ASP A 111 5.29 6.53 -36.31
N PRO A 112 6.54 7.04 -36.30
CA PRO A 112 6.85 8.44 -36.56
C PRO A 112 6.58 8.90 -38.00
N ARG A 113 5.97 8.07 -38.85
CA ARG A 113 5.66 8.37 -40.26
C ARG A 113 4.28 8.96 -40.54
N GLN A 114 3.38 9.04 -39.54
CA GLN A 114 2.03 9.59 -39.76
C GLN A 114 1.92 11.12 -39.57
N SER A 115 3.04 11.81 -39.38
CA SER A 115 3.09 13.27 -39.18
C SER A 115 3.77 14.05 -40.32
N ALA A 116 3.80 13.50 -41.55
CA ALA A 116 4.36 14.17 -42.73
C ALA A 116 3.43 14.05 -43.95
#